data_AF-A0A0F9SVI8-F1
#
_entry.id   AF-A0A0F9SVI8-F1
#
_cell.length_a   1.000
_cell.length_b   1.000
_cell.length_c   1.000
_cell.angle_alpha   90.00
_cell.angle_beta   90.00
_cell.angle_gamma   90.00
#
_symmetry.space_group_name_H-M   'P 1'
#
loop_
_entity.id
_entity.type
_entity.pdbx_description
1 polymer ?
#
loop_
_entity_poly.entity_id
_entity_poly.type
_entity_poly.pdbx_seq_one_letter_code
_entity_poly.pdbx_strand_id
1 'polypeptide(L)'
;IKVAAVKAAASRSFVTAKLSELLEGGVEDVDKELKELQTKLEEANASLEIKAKEVAELQKMAEEFKAKDYDGQITALNMKVEELTASVTEASEKVGVIETAKSELQKQLDEVTQRAEKSEAELEGIRKTEKARERLVKLSGVKKIDDEKATLAELQDMTDETFEMIMKYAGDAKSEEVAGDKSEKKTDATETKTDGKGKTAEEKEDEKSDAALNDVKEDDTADFNATEDAAKSEDNLWLSTANALLKRKDEEGGE
;
A
#
# COMPACT_ATOMS: atom_id res chain seq x y z
N ILE A 1 -81.78 -70.62 -80.15
CA ILE A 1 -81.00 -69.41 -80.53
C ILE A 1 -81.18 -68.27 -79.53
N LYS A 2 -82.40 -67.82 -79.21
CA LYS A 2 -82.64 -66.68 -78.27
C LYS A 2 -82.04 -66.88 -76.86
N VAL A 3 -82.21 -68.05 -76.23
CA VAL A 3 -81.70 -68.33 -74.88
C VAL A 3 -80.16 -68.32 -74.80
N ALA A 4 -79.49 -68.82 -75.83
CA ALA A 4 -78.02 -68.81 -75.92
C ALA A 4 -77.48 -67.37 -76.08
N ALA A 5 -78.17 -66.53 -76.85
CA ALA A 5 -77.81 -65.12 -77.01
C ALA A 5 -77.98 -64.32 -75.70
N VAL A 6 -79.07 -64.55 -74.95
CA VAL A 6 -79.30 -63.91 -73.65
C VAL A 6 -78.25 -64.36 -72.62
N LYS A 7 -77.91 -65.66 -72.57
CA LYS A 7 -76.86 -66.17 -71.68
C LYS A 7 -75.48 -65.59 -72.03
N ALA A 8 -75.16 -65.47 -73.32
CA ALA A 8 -73.91 -64.84 -73.77
C ALA A 8 -73.85 -63.34 -73.44
N ALA A 9 -74.97 -62.62 -73.56
CA ALA A 9 -75.06 -61.21 -73.18
C ALA A 9 -74.87 -61.01 -71.66
N ALA A 10 -75.52 -61.83 -70.84
CA ALA A 10 -75.37 -61.78 -69.38
C ALA A 10 -73.96 -62.15 -68.91
N SER A 11 -73.30 -63.12 -69.54
CA SER A 11 -71.90 -63.44 -69.26
C SER A 11 -70.97 -62.31 -69.66
N ARG A 12 -71.21 -61.65 -70.80
CA ARG A 12 -70.42 -60.47 -71.20
C ARG A 12 -70.58 -59.31 -70.23
N SER A 13 -71.81 -58.98 -69.81
CA SER A 13 -72.04 -57.89 -68.85
C SER A 13 -71.41 -58.17 -67.48
N PHE A 14 -71.43 -59.42 -67.01
CA PHE A 14 -70.75 -59.80 -65.77
C PHE A 14 -69.23 -59.66 -65.88
N VAL A 15 -68.64 -60.15 -66.97
CA VAL A 15 -67.19 -60.03 -67.20
C VAL A 15 -66.79 -58.56 -67.32
N THR A 16 -67.55 -57.74 -68.05
CA THR A 16 -67.30 -56.29 -68.16
C THR A 16 -67.41 -55.59 -66.82
N ALA A 17 -68.45 -55.86 -66.03
CA ALA A 17 -68.60 -55.27 -64.70
C ALA A 17 -67.46 -55.65 -63.76
N LYS A 18 -67.03 -56.92 -63.76
CA LYS A 18 -65.89 -57.38 -62.96
C LYS A 18 -64.56 -56.78 -63.41
N LEU A 19 -64.38 -56.57 -64.71
CA LEU A 19 -63.21 -55.88 -65.25
C LEU A 19 -63.19 -54.41 -64.85
N SER A 20 -64.32 -53.71 -64.92
CA SER A 20 -64.45 -52.33 -64.48
C SER A 20 -64.19 -52.17 -62.98
N GLU A 21 -64.76 -53.03 -62.14
CA GLU A 21 -64.55 -53.00 -60.68
C GLU A 21 -63.07 -53.25 -60.31
N LEU A 22 -62.40 -54.18 -60.99
CA LEU A 22 -60.98 -54.47 -60.76
C LEU A 22 -60.05 -53.35 -61.27
N LEU A 23 -60.38 -52.75 -62.42
CA LEU A 23 -59.63 -51.65 -62.99
C LEU A 23 -59.80 -50.36 -62.18
N GLU A 24 -61.02 -50.05 -61.74
CA GLU A 24 -61.31 -48.81 -61.02
C GLU A 24 -60.77 -48.87 -59.59
N GLY A 25 -61.05 -49.93 -58.83
CA GLY A 25 -60.53 -50.08 -57.47
C GLY A 25 -59.01 -50.26 -57.42
N GLY A 26 -58.43 -51.03 -58.34
CA GLY A 26 -56.98 -51.23 -58.39
C GLY A 26 -56.20 -49.98 -58.82
N VAL A 27 -56.78 -49.12 -59.67
CA VAL A 27 -56.15 -47.85 -60.07
C VAL A 27 -56.29 -46.80 -58.97
N GLU A 28 -57.43 -46.70 -58.29
CA GLU A 28 -57.62 -45.78 -57.17
C GLU A 28 -56.69 -46.07 -55.99
N ASP A 29 -56.47 -47.34 -55.65
CA ASP A 29 -55.55 -47.76 -54.59
C ASP A 29 -54.09 -47.40 -54.94
N VAL A 30 -53.67 -47.63 -56.19
CA VAL A 30 -52.33 -47.28 -56.68
C VAL A 30 -52.12 -45.77 -56.70
N ASP A 31 -53.12 -44.98 -57.13
CA ASP A 31 -53.04 -43.52 -57.13
C ASP A 31 -52.92 -42.94 -55.71
N LYS A 32 -53.59 -43.56 -54.74
CA LYS A 32 -53.49 -43.18 -53.34
C LYS A 32 -52.09 -43.48 -52.79
N GLU A 33 -51.57 -44.68 -53.03
CA GLU A 33 -50.21 -45.05 -52.64
C GLU A 33 -49.15 -44.13 -53.28
N LEU A 34 -49.33 -43.76 -54.55
CA LEU A 34 -48.43 -42.86 -55.26
C LEU A 34 -48.40 -41.47 -54.60
N LYS A 35 -49.57 -40.92 -54.25
CA LYS A 35 -49.66 -39.64 -53.52
C LYS A 35 -49.00 -39.72 -52.14
N GLU A 36 -49.23 -40.79 -51.39
CA GLU A 36 -48.60 -40.97 -50.07
C GLU A 36 -47.08 -41.08 -50.17
N LEU A 37 -46.56 -41.81 -51.17
CA LEU A 37 -45.13 -41.89 -51.43
C LEU A 37 -44.54 -40.55 -51.87
N GLN A 38 -45.26 -39.78 -52.68
CA GLN A 38 -44.84 -38.44 -53.10
C GLN A 38 -44.74 -37.49 -51.91
N THR A 39 -45.73 -37.48 -51.01
CA THR A 39 -45.68 -36.68 -49.77
C THR A 39 -44.47 -37.07 -48.91
N LYS A 40 -44.23 -38.37 -48.70
CA LYS A 40 -43.06 -38.85 -47.93
C LYS A 40 -41.73 -38.44 -48.58
N LEU A 41 -41.66 -38.42 -49.91
CA LEU A 41 -40.47 -37.97 -50.63
C LEU A 41 -40.22 -36.46 -50.43
N GLU A 42 -41.27 -35.64 -50.48
CA GLU A 42 -41.20 -34.21 -50.23
C GLU A 42 -40.77 -33.91 -48.78
N GLU A 43 -41.36 -34.59 -47.80
CA GLU A 43 -40.98 -34.49 -46.39
C GLU A 43 -39.52 -34.91 -46.15
N ALA A 44 -39.08 -36.02 -46.76
CA ALA A 44 -37.71 -36.49 -46.67
C ALA A 44 -36.72 -35.48 -47.29
N ASN A 45 -37.06 -34.87 -48.42
CA ASN A 45 -36.24 -33.84 -49.06
C ASN A 45 -36.13 -32.57 -48.21
N ALA A 46 -37.24 -32.11 -47.61
CA ALA A 46 -37.24 -30.97 -46.71
C ALA A 46 -36.39 -31.25 -45.46
N SER A 47 -36.51 -32.45 -44.89
CA SER A 47 -35.68 -32.89 -43.75
C SER A 47 -34.20 -32.92 -44.12
N LEU A 48 -33.86 -33.43 -45.30
CA LEU A 48 -32.49 -33.47 -45.81
C LEU A 48 -31.91 -32.06 -45.98
N GLU A 49 -32.69 -31.11 -46.49
CA GLU A 49 -32.25 -29.72 -46.63
C GLU A 49 -31.95 -29.06 -45.26
N ILE A 50 -32.80 -29.30 -44.26
CA ILE A 50 -32.57 -28.81 -42.89
C ILE A 50 -31.28 -29.41 -42.32
N LYS A 51 -31.10 -30.73 -42.44
CA LYS A 51 -29.89 -31.41 -41.97
C LYS A 51 -28.62 -30.96 -42.69
N ALA A 52 -28.71 -30.66 -43.99
CA ALA A 52 -27.59 -30.10 -44.74
C ALA A 52 -27.15 -28.73 -44.20
N LYS A 53 -28.12 -27.88 -43.83
CA LYS A 53 -27.84 -26.58 -43.19
C LYS A 53 -27.20 -26.73 -41.81
N GLU A 54 -27.73 -27.61 -40.95
CA GLU A 54 -27.15 -27.90 -39.64
C GLU A 54 -25.70 -28.39 -39.73
N VAL A 55 -25.40 -29.27 -40.69
CA VAL A 55 -24.04 -29.77 -40.92
C VAL A 55 -23.10 -28.64 -41.34
N ALA A 56 -23.53 -27.73 -42.22
CA ALA A 56 -22.72 -26.60 -42.64
C ALA A 56 -22.42 -25.63 -41.48
N GLU A 57 -23.40 -25.37 -40.62
CA GLU A 57 -23.22 -24.53 -39.42
C GLU A 57 -22.25 -25.17 -38.41
N LEU A 58 -22.39 -26.47 -38.15
CA LEU A 58 -21.48 -27.22 -37.27
C LEU A 58 -20.05 -27.25 -37.81
N GLN A 59 -19.89 -27.42 -39.13
CA GLN A 59 -18.58 -27.35 -39.77
C GLN A 59 -17.93 -25.97 -39.58
N LYS A 60 -18.69 -24.89 -39.79
CA LYS A 60 -18.20 -23.52 -39.56
C LYS A 60 -17.77 -23.31 -38.10
N MET A 61 -18.58 -23.73 -37.13
CA MET A 61 -18.21 -23.63 -35.71
C MET A 61 -16.96 -24.44 -35.36
N ALA A 62 -16.81 -25.63 -35.95
CA ALA A 62 -15.62 -26.47 -35.72
C ALA A 62 -14.35 -25.83 -36.31
N GLU A 63 -14.44 -25.16 -37.47
CA GLU A 63 -13.32 -24.40 -38.05
C GLU A 63 -12.96 -23.20 -37.19
N GLU A 64 -13.94 -22.43 -36.72
CA GLU A 64 -13.72 -21.31 -35.79
C GLU A 64 -13.07 -21.76 -34.48
N PHE A 65 -13.50 -22.90 -33.94
CA PHE A 65 -12.91 -23.46 -32.72
C PHE A 65 -11.46 -23.92 -32.95
N LYS A 66 -11.16 -24.57 -34.08
CA LYS A 66 -9.78 -24.96 -34.44
C LYS A 66 -8.87 -23.77 -34.73
N ALA A 67 -9.42 -22.67 -35.21
CA ALA A 67 -8.67 -21.44 -35.47
C ALA A 67 -8.28 -20.69 -34.18
N LYS A 68 -8.94 -20.97 -33.05
CA LYS A 68 -8.58 -20.37 -31.77
C LYS A 68 -7.33 -21.05 -31.21
N ASP A 69 -6.29 -20.24 -31.02
CA ASP A 69 -5.05 -20.66 -30.37
C ASP A 69 -5.20 -20.63 -28.84
N TYR A 70 -5.83 -21.68 -28.30
CA TYR A 70 -5.97 -21.85 -26.85
C TYR A 70 -4.64 -22.20 -26.18
N ASP A 71 -3.79 -22.97 -26.84
CA ASP A 71 -2.48 -23.36 -26.30
C ASP A 71 -1.54 -22.16 -26.17
N GLY A 72 -1.55 -21.24 -27.15
CA GLY A 72 -0.81 -19.98 -27.07
C GLY A 72 -1.32 -19.07 -25.95
N GLN A 73 -2.65 -18.99 -25.75
CA GLN A 73 -3.24 -18.24 -24.64
C GLN A 73 -2.84 -18.83 -23.27
N ILE A 74 -2.90 -20.16 -23.12
CA ILE A 74 -2.48 -20.86 -21.91
C ILE A 74 -1.00 -20.60 -21.63
N THR A 75 -0.16 -20.69 -22.67
CA THR A 75 1.29 -20.44 -22.55
C THR A 75 1.57 -19.01 -22.10
N ALA A 76 0.93 -18.02 -22.73
CA ALA A 76 1.10 -16.61 -22.35
C ALA A 76 0.63 -16.32 -20.92
N LEU A 77 -0.49 -16.91 -20.50
CA LEU A 77 -0.98 -16.80 -19.12
C LEU A 77 -0.01 -17.43 -18.12
N ASN A 78 0.53 -18.61 -18.41
CA ASN A 78 1.51 -19.27 -17.55
C ASN A 78 2.79 -18.44 -17.40
N MET A 79 3.31 -17.87 -18.50
CA MET A 79 4.47 -16.97 -18.43
C MET A 79 4.20 -15.75 -17.54
N LYS A 80 3.01 -15.16 -17.65
CA LYS A 80 2.61 -14.02 -16.81
C LYS A 80 2.49 -14.42 -15.33
N VAL A 81 2.02 -15.62 -15.04
CA VAL A 81 1.97 -16.16 -13.67
C VAL A 81 3.38 -16.34 -13.11
N GLU A 82 4.31 -16.88 -13.89
CA GLU A 82 5.70 -17.05 -13.48
C GLU A 82 6.38 -15.69 -13.20
N GLU A 83 6.19 -14.70 -14.08
CA GLU A 83 6.70 -13.34 -13.91
C GLU A 83 6.16 -12.68 -12.63
N LEU A 84 4.84 -12.73 -12.43
CA LEU A 84 4.21 -12.18 -11.23
C LEU A 84 4.69 -12.89 -9.95
N THR A 85 4.89 -14.21 -10.01
CA THR A 85 5.39 -15.00 -8.87
C THR A 85 6.82 -14.58 -8.51
N ALA A 86 7.68 -14.36 -9.51
CA ALA A 86 9.04 -13.87 -9.29
C ALA A 86 9.03 -12.46 -8.66
N SER A 87 8.19 -11.56 -9.18
CA SER A 87 8.05 -10.20 -8.65
C SER A 87 7.57 -10.16 -7.20
N VAL A 88 6.59 -11.00 -6.83
CA VAL A 88 6.12 -11.13 -5.44
C VAL A 88 7.23 -11.65 -4.53
N THR A 89 8.05 -12.59 -5.01
CA THR A 89 9.18 -13.14 -4.24
C THR A 89 10.22 -12.06 -3.97
N GLU A 90 10.63 -11.31 -4.99
CA GLU A 90 11.59 -10.20 -4.86
C GLU A 90 11.07 -9.10 -3.92
N ALA A 91 9.80 -8.73 -4.04
CA ALA A 91 9.17 -7.76 -3.15
C ALA A 91 9.19 -8.24 -1.69
N SER A 92 8.89 -9.53 -1.45
CA SER A 92 8.90 -10.12 -0.11
C SER A 92 10.30 -10.11 0.51
N GLU A 93 11.33 -10.40 -0.28
CA GLU A 93 12.73 -10.31 0.18
C GLU A 93 13.12 -8.88 0.55
N LYS A 94 12.75 -7.89 -0.28
CA LYS A 94 12.99 -6.47 0.01
C LYS A 94 12.33 -6.02 1.31
N VAL A 95 11.10 -6.48 1.58
CA VAL A 95 10.40 -6.19 2.84
C VAL A 95 11.21 -6.74 4.03
N GLY A 96 11.69 -7.98 3.96
CA GLY A 96 12.51 -8.55 5.05
C GLY A 96 13.81 -7.78 5.33
N VAL A 97 14.48 -7.29 4.28
CA VAL A 97 15.66 -6.43 4.42
C VAL A 97 15.31 -5.10 5.10
N ILE A 98 14.21 -4.47 4.69
CA ILE A 98 13.74 -3.20 5.26
C ILE A 98 13.37 -3.36 6.74
N GLU A 99 12.69 -4.44 7.12
CA GLU A 99 12.33 -4.73 8.51
C GLU A 99 13.57 -4.92 9.39
N THR A 100 14.58 -5.60 8.87
CA THR A 100 15.87 -5.77 9.56
C THR A 100 16.57 -4.42 9.75
N ALA A 101 16.64 -3.61 8.69
CA ALA A 101 17.24 -2.28 8.75
C ALA A 101 16.49 -1.35 9.73
N LYS A 102 15.16 -1.41 9.75
CA LYS A 102 14.32 -0.67 10.71
C LYS A 102 14.64 -1.07 12.15
N SER A 103 14.75 -2.36 12.43
CA SER A 103 15.09 -2.85 13.77
C SER A 103 16.48 -2.37 14.23
N GLU A 104 17.46 -2.38 13.33
CA GLU A 104 18.81 -1.92 13.63
C GLU A 104 18.85 -0.39 13.89
N LEU A 105 18.17 0.39 13.05
CA LEU A 105 18.05 1.84 13.25
C LEU A 105 17.34 2.18 14.57
N GLN A 106 16.30 1.44 14.95
CA GLN A 106 15.63 1.64 16.23
C GLN A 106 16.59 1.40 17.41
N LYS A 107 17.39 0.34 17.35
CA LYS A 107 18.39 0.05 18.37
C LYS A 107 19.45 1.17 18.47
N GLN A 108 19.92 1.66 17.33
CA GLN A 108 20.87 2.78 17.29
C GLN A 108 20.26 4.07 17.89
N LEU A 109 18.99 4.32 17.62
CA LEU A 109 18.26 5.46 18.21
C LEU A 109 18.17 5.34 19.73
N ASP A 110 17.83 4.15 20.24
CA ASP A 110 17.74 3.90 21.69
C ASP A 110 19.11 4.08 22.37
N GLU A 111 20.18 3.58 21.76
CA GLU A 111 21.55 3.76 22.27
C GLU A 111 21.99 5.23 22.30
N VAL A 112 21.67 6.00 21.26
CA VAL A 112 21.97 7.45 21.20
C VAL A 112 21.16 8.20 22.25
N THR A 113 19.88 7.85 22.43
CA THR A 113 19.00 8.45 23.44
C THR A 113 19.55 8.24 24.84
N GLN A 114 19.93 7.02 25.20
CA GLN A 114 20.54 6.72 26.50
C GLN A 114 21.86 7.47 26.72
N ARG A 115 22.68 7.61 25.67
CA ARG A 115 23.93 8.38 25.75
C ARG A 115 23.66 9.86 26.00
N ALA A 116 22.64 10.43 25.33
CA ALA A 116 22.23 11.81 25.52
C ALA A 116 21.74 12.05 26.96
N GLU A 117 20.85 11.21 27.47
CA GLU A 117 20.34 11.29 28.85
C GLU A 117 21.47 11.21 29.88
N LYS A 118 22.43 10.29 29.68
CA LYS A 118 23.60 10.18 30.54
C LYS A 118 24.46 11.44 30.50
N SER A 119 24.73 11.96 29.30
CA SER A 119 25.51 13.20 29.14
C SER A 119 24.81 14.40 29.78
N GLU A 120 23.48 14.47 29.70
CA GLU A 120 22.70 15.55 30.31
C GLU A 120 22.74 15.48 31.84
N ALA A 121 22.63 14.27 32.40
CA ALA A 121 22.81 14.06 33.84
C ALA A 121 24.23 14.43 34.32
N GLU A 122 25.27 14.08 33.55
CA GLU A 122 26.65 14.47 33.84
C GLU A 122 26.85 15.99 33.79
N LEU A 123 26.30 16.66 32.77
CA LEU A 123 26.34 18.13 32.65
C LEU A 123 25.64 18.82 33.81
N GLU A 124 24.48 18.32 34.24
CA GLU A 124 23.78 18.85 35.39
C GLU A 124 24.60 18.69 36.68
N GLY A 125 25.26 17.54 36.87
CA GLY A 125 26.19 17.32 37.97
C GLY A 125 27.37 18.30 37.98
N ILE A 126 27.96 18.56 36.80
CA ILE A 126 29.04 19.54 36.63
C ILE A 126 28.56 20.95 36.98
N ARG A 127 27.40 21.38 36.45
CA ARG A 127 26.81 22.71 36.74
C ARG A 127 26.58 22.92 38.23
N LYS A 128 26.02 21.93 38.93
CA LYS A 128 25.83 22.00 40.39
C LYS A 128 27.17 22.13 41.13
N THR A 129 28.18 21.38 40.71
CA THR A 129 29.52 21.42 41.31
C THR A 129 30.21 22.76 41.08
N GLU A 130 30.13 23.31 39.88
CA GLU A 130 30.69 24.62 39.53
C GLU A 130 30.03 25.73 40.35
N LYS A 131 28.69 25.71 40.43
CA LYS A 131 27.92 26.62 41.26
C LYS A 131 28.29 26.53 42.74
N ALA A 132 28.52 25.33 43.27
CA ALA A 132 29.00 25.11 44.64
C ALA A 132 30.39 25.74 44.86
N ARG A 133 31.30 25.62 43.88
CA ARG A 133 32.64 26.22 43.94
C ARG A 133 32.58 27.75 43.93
N GLU A 134 31.75 28.35 43.08
CA GLU A 134 31.56 29.81 43.07
C GLU A 134 31.05 30.32 44.42
N ARG A 135 30.09 29.60 45.02
CA ARG A 135 29.55 29.88 46.35
C ARG A 135 30.62 29.74 47.43
N LEU A 136 31.46 28.71 47.36
CA LEU A 136 32.56 28.50 48.31
C LEU A 136 33.56 29.67 48.27
N VAL A 137 33.93 30.12 47.07
CA VAL A 137 34.82 31.29 46.90
C VAL A 137 34.20 32.53 47.55
N LYS A 138 32.92 32.82 47.29
CA LYS A 138 32.21 33.94 47.93
C LYS A 138 32.19 33.81 49.45
N LEU A 139 31.89 32.63 49.98
CA LEU A 139 31.82 32.38 51.43
C LEU A 139 33.19 32.54 52.09
N SER A 140 34.27 32.07 51.44
CA SER A 140 35.64 32.18 51.95
C SER A 140 36.11 33.64 52.11
N GLY A 141 35.56 34.56 51.30
CA GLY A 141 35.79 36.00 51.47
C GLY A 141 35.10 36.58 52.71
N VAL A 142 34.02 35.96 53.19
CA VAL A 142 33.23 36.43 54.33
C VAL A 142 33.56 35.67 55.62
N LYS A 143 33.97 34.40 55.56
CA LYS A 143 34.26 33.59 56.75
C LYS A 143 35.44 32.66 56.49
N LYS A 144 36.24 32.38 57.52
CA LYS A 144 37.25 31.33 57.45
C LYS A 144 36.57 29.96 57.32
N ILE A 145 37.02 29.17 56.35
CA ILE A 145 36.50 27.82 56.09
C ILE A 145 37.55 26.82 56.56
N ASP A 146 37.19 25.96 57.51
CA ASP A 146 38.11 24.99 58.09
C ASP A 146 38.14 23.66 57.30
N ASP A 147 37.04 23.29 56.64
CA ASP A 147 36.95 22.15 55.74
C ASP A 147 36.22 22.53 54.44
N GLU A 148 37.00 22.83 53.40
CA GLU A 148 36.51 23.20 52.07
C GLU A 148 35.74 22.07 51.38
N LYS A 149 36.08 20.81 51.67
CA LYS A 149 35.47 19.67 51.00
C LYS A 149 34.07 19.40 51.56
N ALA A 150 33.93 19.42 52.88
CA ALA A 150 32.63 19.28 53.53
C ALA A 150 31.69 20.45 53.17
N THR A 151 32.19 21.68 53.20
CA THR A 151 31.39 22.87 52.84
C THR A 151 31.01 22.90 51.37
N LEU A 152 31.86 22.43 50.45
CA LEU A 152 31.50 22.33 49.03
C LEU A 152 30.35 21.33 48.80
N ALA A 153 30.35 20.20 49.50
CA ALA A 153 29.25 19.23 49.42
C ALA A 153 27.91 19.83 49.91
N GLU A 154 27.92 20.58 51.01
CA GLU A 154 26.73 21.28 51.51
C GLU A 154 26.22 22.36 50.54
N LEU A 155 27.13 23.07 49.88
CA LEU A 155 26.79 24.13 48.93
C LEU A 155 26.26 23.61 47.59
N GLN A 156 26.47 22.33 47.28
CA GLN A 156 26.09 21.73 46.00
C GLN A 156 24.57 21.60 45.82
N ASP A 157 23.86 21.26 46.89
CA ASP A 157 22.39 21.09 46.88
C ASP A 157 21.64 22.33 47.40
N MET A 158 22.37 23.39 47.76
CA MET A 158 21.79 24.60 48.31
C MET A 158 21.08 25.42 47.21
N THR A 159 19.93 26.04 47.51
CA THR A 159 19.28 26.98 46.59
C THR A 159 19.99 28.34 46.60
N ASP A 160 19.85 29.13 45.53
CA ASP A 160 20.45 30.48 45.49
C ASP A 160 19.92 31.38 46.60
N GLU A 161 18.61 31.34 46.83
CA GLU A 161 17.94 32.08 47.90
C GLU A 161 18.52 31.75 49.28
N THR A 162 18.75 30.46 49.56
CA THR A 162 19.34 30.00 50.82
C THR A 162 20.78 30.50 50.96
N PHE A 163 21.56 30.42 49.88
CA PHE A 163 22.93 30.89 49.88
C PHE A 163 23.03 32.41 50.10
N GLU A 164 22.17 33.20 49.45
CA GLU A 164 22.14 34.66 49.62
C GLU A 164 21.74 35.06 51.05
N MET A 165 20.78 34.36 51.67
CA MET A 165 20.44 34.59 53.08
C MET A 165 21.62 34.37 54.02
N ILE A 166 22.39 33.29 53.80
CA ILE A 166 23.61 33.00 54.59
C ILE A 166 24.65 34.10 54.41
N MET A 167 24.88 34.55 53.17
CA MET A 167 25.84 35.60 52.86
C MET A 167 25.48 36.94 53.50
N LYS A 168 24.20 37.31 53.50
CA LYS A 168 23.72 38.55 54.15
C LYS A 168 23.97 38.52 55.66
N TYR A 169 23.59 37.42 56.32
CA TYR A 169 23.78 37.28 57.76
C TYR A 169 25.27 37.29 58.17
N ALA A 170 26.12 36.63 57.38
CA ALA A 170 27.57 36.62 57.62
C ALA A 170 28.22 37.99 57.36
N GLY A 171 27.70 38.78 56.42
CA GLY A 171 28.12 40.15 56.17
C GLY A 171 27.77 41.10 57.33
N ASP A 172 26.53 41.02 57.82
CA ASP A 172 26.05 41.84 58.95
C ASP A 172 26.87 41.57 60.24
N ALA A 173 27.26 40.31 60.47
CA ALA A 173 28.11 39.93 61.62
C ALA A 173 29.53 40.55 61.58
N LYS A 174 30.11 40.78 60.39
CA LYS A 174 31.41 41.44 60.24
C LYS A 174 31.37 42.94 60.51
N SER A 175 30.23 43.60 60.29
CA SER A 175 30.06 45.01 60.61
C SER A 175 29.90 45.31 62.10
N GLU A 176 29.53 44.31 62.92
CA GLU A 176 29.30 44.50 64.36
C GLU A 176 30.59 44.38 65.19
N GLU A 177 31.61 43.65 64.72
CA GLU A 177 32.90 43.47 65.42
C GLU A 177 33.88 44.65 65.21
N VAL A 178 33.64 45.54 64.24
CA VAL A 178 34.51 46.71 63.94
C VAL A 178 34.04 48.00 64.63
N ALA A 179 32.87 48.02 65.28
CA ALA A 179 32.37 49.18 66.03
C ALA A 179 33.04 49.38 67.41
N GLY A 180 34.20 48.76 67.61
CA GLY A 180 34.94 48.71 68.88
C GLY A 180 36.38 49.20 68.82
N ASP A 181 36.81 50.01 67.85
CA ASP A 181 38.00 50.85 68.07
C ASP A 181 38.05 52.08 67.15
N LYS A 182 38.18 53.26 67.76
CA LYS A 182 38.34 54.56 67.08
C LYS A 182 39.82 54.88 66.99
N SER A 183 40.33 55.23 65.81
CA SER A 183 41.18 56.43 65.69
C SER A 183 41.25 56.98 64.27
N GLU A 184 41.29 58.30 64.22
CA GLU A 184 41.24 59.20 63.08
C GLU A 184 42.54 59.16 62.24
N LYS A 185 42.43 59.36 60.91
CA LYS A 185 43.30 60.32 60.20
C LYS A 185 42.76 60.73 58.83
N LYS A 186 42.66 62.05 58.63
CA LYS A 186 42.45 62.76 57.35
C LYS A 186 43.66 62.66 56.41
N THR A 187 43.38 62.82 55.11
CA THR A 187 44.11 63.50 53.99
C THR A 187 43.88 62.68 52.71
N ASP A 188 43.91 63.17 51.48
CA ASP A 188 43.60 64.44 50.81
C ASP A 188 43.54 64.03 49.31
N ALA A 189 42.98 64.88 48.45
CA ALA A 189 42.69 64.63 47.04
C ALA A 189 43.87 64.16 46.17
N THR A 190 43.59 63.38 45.09
CA THR A 190 44.06 63.72 43.73
C THR A 190 43.37 62.89 42.64
N GLU A 191 42.88 63.60 41.62
CA GLU A 191 42.40 63.11 40.33
C GLU A 191 43.51 62.37 39.57
N THR A 192 43.14 61.39 38.72
CA THR A 192 43.75 61.25 37.39
C THR A 192 42.85 60.40 36.49
N LYS A 193 42.36 61.03 35.42
CA LYS A 193 41.89 60.38 34.20
C LYS A 193 43.06 59.75 33.47
N THR A 194 42.88 58.57 32.90
CA THR A 194 43.60 58.18 31.67
C THR A 194 42.68 57.35 30.78
N ASP A 195 42.38 57.93 29.61
CA ASP A 195 41.86 57.26 28.44
C ASP A 195 42.92 56.28 27.89
N GLY A 196 42.50 55.06 27.53
CA GLY A 196 43.36 53.98 27.06
C GLY A 196 42.76 53.22 25.90
N LYS A 197 42.66 53.88 24.76
CA LYS A 197 42.34 53.37 23.43
C LYS A 197 43.36 52.30 23.00
N GLY A 198 42.92 51.06 22.77
CA GLY A 198 43.72 49.98 22.18
C GLY A 198 42.92 49.24 21.11
N LYS A 199 43.30 49.45 19.85
CA LYS A 199 42.74 48.88 18.62
C LYS A 199 43.83 48.00 17.99
N THR A 200 43.42 47.06 17.12
CA THR A 200 44.22 46.23 16.17
C THR A 200 44.91 45.01 16.79
N ALA A 201 45.02 43.84 16.17
CA ALA A 201 44.98 43.43 14.76
C ALA A 201 44.46 41.96 14.71
N GLU A 202 43.60 41.56 13.76
CA GLU A 202 43.95 41.09 12.42
C GLU A 202 44.59 39.68 12.44
N GLU A 203 43.78 38.66 12.15
CA GLU A 203 44.24 37.50 11.39
C GLU A 203 43.07 36.97 10.57
N LYS A 204 43.14 37.28 9.27
CA LYS A 204 42.47 36.58 8.20
C LYS A 204 43.34 35.38 7.85
N GLU A 205 42.75 34.20 7.72
CA GLU A 205 43.15 33.29 6.65
C GLU A 205 41.91 32.85 5.87
N ASP A 206 41.96 33.22 4.60
CA ASP A 206 41.15 32.73 3.51
C ASP A 206 41.62 31.31 3.14
N GLU A 207 40.70 30.41 2.80
CA GLU A 207 40.77 29.54 1.61
C GLU A 207 39.48 28.69 1.51
N LYS A 208 38.55 29.09 0.63
CA LYS A 208 38.35 28.56 -0.73
C LYS A 208 37.91 27.09 -0.78
N SER A 209 36.61 26.90 -1.05
CA SER A 209 36.17 26.14 -2.23
C SER A 209 34.70 26.42 -2.53
N ASP A 210 34.45 27.48 -3.31
CA ASP A 210 33.33 27.53 -4.24
C ASP A 210 33.68 26.66 -5.46
N ALA A 211 32.86 25.65 -5.75
CA ALA A 211 32.60 25.21 -7.13
C ALA A 211 31.41 24.26 -7.20
N ALA A 212 30.56 24.51 -8.20
CA ALA A 212 29.56 23.65 -8.82
C ALA A 212 28.16 23.60 -8.16
N LEU A 213 27.39 24.65 -8.45
CA LEU A 213 26.16 24.55 -9.26
C LEU A 213 25.80 23.11 -9.68
N ASN A 214 24.66 22.63 -9.20
CA ASN A 214 23.68 21.98 -10.06
C ASN A 214 22.32 22.60 -9.77
N ASP A 215 21.89 23.49 -10.67
CA ASP A 215 20.50 23.84 -10.90
C ASP A 215 19.72 22.56 -11.19
N VAL A 216 19.10 21.97 -10.16
CA VAL A 216 17.96 21.09 -10.36
C VAL A 216 16.74 21.99 -10.31
N LYS A 217 16.18 22.29 -11.48
CA LYS A 217 14.83 22.83 -11.58
C LYS A 217 13.88 21.73 -11.06
N GLU A 218 13.49 21.85 -9.80
CA GLU A 218 12.36 21.12 -9.24
C GLU A 218 11.09 21.67 -9.92
N ASP A 219 10.64 20.97 -10.95
CA ASP A 219 9.32 21.16 -11.54
C ASP A 219 8.31 20.47 -10.61
N ASP A 220 8.05 21.11 -9.47
CA ASP A 220 7.12 20.68 -8.42
C ASP A 220 5.65 20.93 -8.82
N THR A 221 5.26 20.39 -9.98
CA THR A 221 3.85 20.23 -10.34
C THR A 221 3.57 18.82 -10.82
N ALA A 222 4.02 17.82 -10.07
CA ALA A 222 3.35 16.54 -10.08
C ALA A 222 2.10 16.68 -9.21
N ASP A 223 0.96 16.92 -9.87
CA ASP A 223 -0.38 16.76 -9.31
C ASP A 223 -0.50 15.38 -8.67
N PHE A 224 -0.18 15.29 -7.38
CA PHE A 224 -0.44 14.13 -6.54
C PHE A 224 -1.92 14.13 -6.16
N ASN A 225 -2.78 14.09 -7.18
CA ASN A 225 -4.18 13.75 -7.01
C ASN A 225 -4.33 12.27 -7.37
N ALA A 226 -3.64 11.43 -6.59
CA ALA A 226 -3.85 9.99 -6.59
C ALA A 226 -5.26 9.76 -6.05
N THR A 227 -6.16 9.55 -7.01
CA THR A 227 -7.55 9.17 -6.87
C THR A 227 -7.77 8.15 -5.76
N GLU A 228 -8.31 8.60 -4.64
CA GLU A 228 -8.93 7.76 -3.59
C GLU A 228 -10.06 6.87 -4.16
N ASP A 229 -10.52 7.16 -5.38
CA ASP A 229 -11.49 6.38 -6.14
C ASP A 229 -10.90 5.10 -6.77
N ALA A 230 -9.58 5.01 -7.00
CA ALA A 230 -8.98 3.82 -7.59
C ALA A 230 -8.98 2.64 -6.60
N ALA A 231 -8.66 2.90 -5.34
CA ALA A 231 -8.67 1.88 -4.28
C ALA A 231 -10.08 1.36 -3.98
N LYS A 232 -11.10 2.23 -4.04
CA LYS A 232 -12.51 1.83 -3.89
C LYS A 232 -13.01 0.98 -5.07
N SER A 233 -12.38 1.06 -6.23
CA SER A 233 -12.78 0.27 -7.41
C SER A 233 -12.31 -1.19 -7.33
N GLU A 234 -11.14 -1.45 -6.75
CA GLU A 234 -10.58 -2.80 -6.62
C GLU A 234 -11.30 -3.62 -5.54
N ASP A 235 -11.61 -3.01 -4.39
CA ASP A 235 -12.37 -3.67 -3.32
C ASP A 235 -13.76 -4.10 -3.79
N ASN A 236 -14.42 -3.27 -4.62
CA ASN A 236 -15.71 -3.61 -5.21
C ASN A 236 -15.62 -4.74 -6.26
N LEU A 237 -14.49 -4.85 -6.96
CA LEU A 237 -14.26 -5.93 -7.93
C LEU A 237 -14.08 -7.28 -7.24
N TRP A 238 -13.34 -7.32 -6.13
CA TRP A 238 -13.13 -8.53 -5.33
C TRP A 238 -14.43 -8.99 -4.65
N LEU A 239 -15.22 -8.06 -4.09
CA LEU A 239 -16.55 -8.36 -3.51
C LEU A 239 -17.55 -8.89 -4.55
N SER A 240 -17.54 -8.31 -5.76
CA SER A 240 -18.40 -8.77 -6.86
C SER A 240 -18.02 -10.19 -7.33
N THR A 241 -16.71 -10.46 -7.47
CA THR A 241 -16.19 -11.76 -7.89
C THR A 241 -16.46 -12.84 -6.83
N ALA A 242 -16.28 -12.53 -5.54
CA ALA A 242 -16.59 -13.43 -4.44
C ALA A 242 -18.09 -13.77 -4.36
N ASN A 243 -18.97 -12.78 -4.53
CA ASN A 243 -20.41 -13.00 -4.54
C ASN A 243 -20.88 -13.84 -5.75
N ALA A 244 -20.25 -13.67 -6.91
CA ALA A 244 -20.54 -14.48 -8.10
C ALA A 244 -20.12 -15.95 -7.94
N LEU A 245 -19.03 -16.22 -7.20
CA LEU A 245 -18.58 -17.58 -6.89
C LEU A 245 -19.45 -18.25 -5.83
N LEU A 246 -19.91 -17.49 -4.82
CA LEU A 246 -20.80 -18.03 -3.78
C LEU A 246 -22.20 -18.38 -4.33
N LYS A 247 -22.77 -17.56 -5.22
CA LYS A 247 -24.09 -17.83 -5.81
C LYS A 247 -24.11 -19.09 -6.70
N ARG A 248 -23.00 -19.46 -7.35
CA ARG A 248 -22.95 -20.71 -8.14
C ARG A 248 -22.99 -21.96 -7.27
N LYS A 249 -22.56 -21.86 -6.01
CA LYS A 249 -22.50 -23.02 -5.12
C LYS A 249 -23.88 -23.49 -4.64
N ASP A 250 -24.87 -22.61 -4.69
CA ASP A 250 -26.25 -22.92 -4.29
C ASP A 250 -27.10 -23.46 -5.47
N GLU A 251 -26.64 -23.33 -6.71
CA GLU A 251 -27.34 -23.81 -7.91
C GLU A 251 -26.93 -25.24 -8.34
N GLU A 252 -25.77 -25.75 -7.89
CA GLU A 252 -25.29 -27.11 -8.21
C GLU A 252 -25.67 -28.18 -7.17
N GLY A 253 -26.46 -27.83 -6.15
CA GLY A 253 -26.88 -28.75 -5.07
C GLY A 253 -28.30 -29.32 -5.19
N GLY A 254 -28.95 -29.13 -6.34
CA GLY A 254 -30.36 -29.48 -6.56
C GLY A 254 -30.59 -30.51 -7.67
N GLU A 255 -29.99 -31.69 -7.56
CA GLU A 255 -30.47 -32.94 -8.19
C GLU A 255 -30.36 -34.10 -7.21
#